data_AF-A0AAD5SKA5-F1
#
_entry.id   AF-A0AAD5SKA5-F1
#
_cell.length_a   1.000
_cell.length_b   1.000
_cell.length_c   1.000
_cell.angle_alpha   90.00
_cell.angle_beta   90.00
_cell.angle_gamma   90.00
#
_symmetry.space_group_name_H-M   'P 1'
#
loop_
_entity.id
_entity.type
_entity.pdbx_description
1 polymer ?
#
loop_
_entity_poly.entity_id
_entity_poly.type
_entity_poly.pdbx_seq_one_letter_code
_entity_poly.pdbx_strand_id
1 'polypeptide(L)'
;MFSAFSRGAPPQKTEAEIKELVSSKLITQAGVDFESRPLLVFYGCYLPDPAITNYDFLLACVLDRLDQFVESDYVMVFFASGGNYAPSWAWLFKTYANLSRKYGSVIPNLKAPTLKKQGSKILIVPRYRKNLKNLFIVHPTMWPKLLMQFMGAVVSPKFARKVVWVYSLSNLAKLIPLERLDIPPVIHDVNIKYERPSHASQVSPQTSSRSLQSVAETRQFGADLALLMGADGEKGLPPIVADCIAFIRSHGLDSEGIFRRSPASTAMQNAKKAYDRGEQVDLEAVGGLHLACSLLKLFFRDLPEPLFPMRIYDTINGISSCNGTDEQADYISSKIFPLLSPPSKVLFIALFDLLHDVHEHSSTNLMNATNLAIVWAPNVVRSDNPALDFAMCAGGGGVGALVKTGIEKWPLPGIAAAYVKDLVDAVTK
;
A
#
# COMPACT_ATOMS: atom_id res chain seq x y z
N MET A 1 4.15 49.51 12.81
CA MET A 1 3.63 48.74 13.95
C MET A 1 2.56 47.80 13.43
N PHE A 2 2.95 46.63 12.91
CA PHE A 2 2.02 45.55 12.53
C PHE A 2 2.40 44.33 13.37
N SER A 3 1.56 43.98 14.33
CA SER A 3 1.77 42.84 15.23
C SER A 3 1.56 41.54 14.48
N ALA A 4 2.56 40.67 14.49
CA ALA A 4 2.43 39.28 14.10
C ALA A 4 1.41 38.59 15.03
N PHE A 5 0.27 38.18 14.49
CA PHE A 5 -0.64 37.27 15.16
C PHE A 5 0.01 35.89 15.22
N SER A 6 0.58 35.56 16.38
CA SER A 6 1.03 34.21 16.69
C SER A 6 -0.20 33.31 16.80
N ARG A 7 -0.50 32.51 15.76
CA ARG A 7 -1.52 31.46 15.85
C ARG A 7 -0.99 30.41 16.84
N GLY A 8 -1.57 30.39 18.04
CA GLY A 8 -1.28 29.37 19.04
C GLY A 8 -1.56 27.96 18.49
N ALA A 9 -0.81 26.98 18.98
CA ALA A 9 -1.03 25.57 18.64
C ALA A 9 -2.48 25.16 18.95
N PRO A 10 -3.12 24.32 18.12
CA PRO A 10 -4.47 23.85 18.37
C PRO A 10 -4.58 23.13 19.73
N PRO A 11 -5.70 23.26 20.45
CA PRO A 11 -5.88 22.65 21.76
C PRO A 11 -5.82 21.12 21.66
N GLN A 12 -5.14 20.48 22.61
CA GLN A 12 -5.07 19.02 22.69
C GLN A 12 -6.39 18.43 23.19
N LYS A 13 -6.76 17.26 22.66
CA LYS A 13 -7.90 16.47 23.17
C LYS A 13 -7.64 16.01 24.59
N THR A 14 -8.66 16.11 25.43
CA THR A 14 -8.67 15.63 26.81
C THR A 14 -8.73 14.10 26.88
N GLU A 15 -8.29 13.54 28.00
CA GLU A 15 -8.39 12.10 28.25
C GLU A 15 -9.84 11.58 28.20
N ALA A 16 -10.80 12.38 28.66
CA ALA A 16 -12.22 12.02 28.64
C ALA A 16 -12.73 11.87 27.20
N GLU A 17 -12.42 12.84 26.33
CA GLU A 17 -12.79 12.80 24.91
C GLU A 17 -12.14 11.61 24.18
N ILE A 18 -10.91 11.25 24.55
CA ILE A 18 -10.23 10.08 23.96
C ILE A 18 -10.91 8.78 24.39
N LYS A 19 -11.26 8.63 25.67
CA LYS A 19 -12.00 7.45 26.16
C LYS A 19 -13.35 7.30 25.48
N GLU A 20 -14.10 8.40 25.41
CA GLU A 20 -15.41 8.43 24.76
C GLU A 20 -15.31 8.06 23.27
N LEU A 21 -14.32 8.61 22.55
CA LEU A 21 -14.07 8.26 21.15
C LEU A 21 -13.81 6.76 20.98
N VAL A 22 -13.01 6.16 21.86
CA VAL A 22 -12.68 4.74 21.79
C VAL A 22 -13.91 3.87 22.01
N SER A 23 -14.71 4.16 23.03
CA SER A 23 -15.88 3.35 23.39
C SER A 23 -17.08 3.53 22.46
N SER A 24 -17.27 4.73 21.90
CA SER A 24 -18.46 5.07 21.10
C SER A 24 -18.27 4.86 19.60
N LYS A 25 -17.06 5.06 19.08
CA LYS A 25 -16.81 5.10 17.62
C LYS A 25 -15.67 4.21 17.17
N LEU A 26 -14.55 4.17 17.88
CA LEU A 26 -13.36 3.49 17.39
C LEU A 26 -13.47 1.96 17.49
N ILE A 27 -13.99 1.44 18.60
CA ILE A 27 -14.16 0.00 18.85
C ILE A 27 -15.57 -0.27 19.37
N THR A 28 -16.42 -0.82 18.51
CA THR A 28 -17.80 -1.18 18.85
C THR A 28 -17.99 -2.71 18.84
N GLN A 29 -19.08 -3.15 19.47
CA GLN A 29 -19.54 -4.54 19.41
C GLN A 29 -20.76 -4.60 18.49
N ALA A 30 -20.69 -5.42 17.44
CA ALA A 30 -21.72 -5.52 16.41
C ALA A 30 -22.55 -6.82 16.50
N GLY A 31 -22.64 -7.40 17.70
CA GLY A 31 -23.36 -8.65 17.96
C GLY A 31 -22.45 -9.88 17.91
N VAL A 32 -22.88 -10.90 17.17
CA VAL A 32 -22.17 -12.18 17.02
C VAL A 32 -22.08 -12.59 15.56
N ASP A 33 -21.07 -13.38 15.21
CA ASP A 33 -20.93 -13.98 13.87
C ASP A 33 -21.85 -15.21 13.67
N PHE A 34 -21.74 -15.88 12.53
CA PHE A 34 -22.52 -17.09 12.21
C PHE A 34 -22.26 -18.28 13.15
N GLU A 35 -21.15 -18.27 13.90
CA GLU A 35 -20.80 -19.29 14.91
C GLU A 35 -21.12 -18.82 16.34
N SER A 36 -21.91 -17.75 16.50
CA SER A 36 -22.29 -17.16 17.79
C SER A 36 -21.11 -16.58 18.61
N ARG A 37 -20.00 -16.22 17.95
CA ARG A 37 -18.84 -15.58 18.59
C ARG A 37 -18.99 -14.07 18.58
N PRO A 38 -18.64 -13.36 19.67
CA PRO A 38 -18.66 -11.89 19.72
C PRO A 38 -17.91 -11.24 18.54
N LEU A 39 -18.58 -10.29 17.89
CA LEU A 39 -18.04 -9.54 16.77
C LEU A 39 -17.64 -8.13 17.22
N LEU A 40 -16.33 -7.87 17.18
CA LEU A 40 -15.76 -6.55 17.45
C LEU A 40 -15.44 -5.84 16.15
N VAL A 41 -15.73 -4.54 16.09
CA VAL A 41 -15.48 -3.73 14.91
C VAL A 41 -14.57 -2.56 15.27
N PHE A 42 -13.44 -2.47 14.57
CA PHE A 42 -12.52 -1.35 14.64
C PHE A 42 -12.72 -0.46 13.41
N TYR A 43 -13.00 0.82 13.61
CA TYR A 43 -13.20 1.79 12.54
C TYR A 43 -12.01 2.72 12.41
N GLY A 44 -11.11 2.42 11.46
CA GLY A 44 -9.94 3.26 11.18
C GLY A 44 -10.29 4.68 10.72
N CYS A 45 -11.49 4.88 10.16
CA CYS A 45 -11.96 6.21 9.72
C CYS A 45 -12.10 7.23 10.86
N TYR A 46 -12.24 6.76 12.11
CA TYR A 46 -12.37 7.61 13.29
C TYR A 46 -11.05 7.84 14.04
N LEU A 47 -9.91 7.42 13.48
CA LEU A 47 -8.62 7.75 14.07
C LEU A 47 -8.43 9.28 14.12
N PRO A 48 -8.09 9.85 15.29
CA PRO A 48 -8.04 11.30 15.48
C PRO A 48 -6.70 11.88 14.98
N ASP A 49 -6.61 13.21 14.82
CA ASP A 49 -5.37 13.85 14.39
C ASP A 49 -4.23 13.66 15.42
N PRO A 50 -3.06 13.12 15.02
CA PRO A 50 -1.91 12.94 15.90
C PRO A 50 -1.26 14.25 16.39
N ALA A 51 -1.51 15.38 15.74
CA ALA A 51 -0.99 16.68 16.18
C ALA A 51 -1.66 17.18 17.47
N ILE A 52 -2.90 16.74 17.73
CA ILE A 52 -3.72 17.20 18.86
C ILE A 52 -4.12 16.08 19.82
N THR A 53 -3.74 14.83 19.53
CA THR A 53 -4.15 13.67 20.33
C THR A 53 -2.94 12.91 20.85
N ASN A 54 -2.94 12.61 22.15
CA ASN A 54 -1.95 11.71 22.73
C ASN A 54 -2.22 10.26 22.33
N TYR A 55 -1.48 9.78 21.33
CA TYR A 55 -1.65 8.43 20.80
C TYR A 55 -1.23 7.31 21.78
N ASP A 56 -0.30 7.56 22.72
CA ASP A 56 0.05 6.59 23.77
C ASP A 56 -1.16 6.32 24.68
N PHE A 57 -1.88 7.38 25.04
CA PHE A 57 -3.10 7.27 25.85
C PHE A 57 -4.26 6.64 25.06
N LEU A 58 -4.40 7.01 23.78
CA LEU A 58 -5.36 6.39 22.87
C LEU A 58 -5.15 4.87 22.78
N LEU A 59 -3.91 4.42 22.65
CA LEU A 59 -3.59 2.99 22.60
C LEU A 59 -3.91 2.29 23.91
N ALA A 60 -3.63 2.92 25.05
CA ALA A 60 -4.00 2.36 26.36
C ALA A 60 -5.52 2.17 26.46
N CYS A 61 -6.32 3.14 26.01
CA CYS A 61 -7.77 3.03 25.98
C CYS A 61 -8.25 1.94 25.01
N VAL A 62 -7.61 1.80 23.84
CA VAL A 62 -7.90 0.73 22.89
C VAL A 62 -7.64 -0.64 23.50
N LEU A 63 -6.51 -0.83 24.17
CA LEU A 63 -6.15 -2.11 24.80
C LEU A 63 -7.07 -2.43 25.98
N ASP A 64 -7.40 -1.44 26.81
CA ASP A 64 -8.36 -1.58 27.91
C ASP A 64 -9.75 -2.00 27.39
N ARG A 65 -10.19 -1.41 26.27
CA ARG A 65 -11.43 -1.80 25.63
C ARG A 65 -11.38 -3.23 25.09
N LEU A 66 -10.28 -3.64 24.46
CA LEU A 66 -10.12 -5.01 23.96
C LEU A 66 -10.04 -6.05 25.08
N ASP A 67 -9.44 -5.70 26.21
CA ASP A 67 -9.31 -6.59 27.38
C ASP A 67 -10.66 -7.09 27.89
N GLN A 68 -11.74 -6.33 27.68
CA GLN A 68 -13.12 -6.71 28.05
C GLN A 68 -13.67 -7.89 27.23
N PHE A 69 -13.05 -8.23 26.09
CA PHE A 69 -13.60 -9.20 25.13
C PHE A 69 -12.66 -10.38 24.84
N VAL A 70 -11.36 -10.23 25.10
CA VAL A 70 -10.32 -11.18 24.65
C VAL A 70 -10.27 -12.48 25.44
N GLU A 71 -11.04 -12.61 26.52
CA GLU A 71 -11.08 -13.80 27.37
C GLU A 71 -11.83 -14.97 26.72
N SER A 72 -12.73 -14.68 25.76
CA SER A 72 -13.50 -15.66 25.00
C SER A 72 -13.13 -15.64 23.51
N ASP A 73 -13.55 -16.67 22.78
CA ASP A 73 -13.38 -16.75 21.33
C ASP A 73 -14.12 -15.61 20.64
N TYR A 74 -13.45 -14.83 19.79
CA TYR A 74 -14.02 -13.63 19.17
C TYR A 74 -13.55 -13.42 17.73
N VAL A 75 -14.32 -12.62 17.00
CA VAL A 75 -14.00 -12.19 15.64
C VAL A 75 -13.83 -10.68 15.61
N MET A 76 -12.86 -10.20 14.83
CA MET A 76 -12.62 -8.77 14.67
C MET A 76 -12.77 -8.38 13.20
N VAL A 77 -13.48 -7.28 12.96
CA VAL A 77 -13.58 -6.59 11.68
C VAL A 77 -12.83 -5.28 11.80
N PHE A 78 -11.90 -5.02 10.90
CA PHE A 78 -11.16 -3.78 10.85
C PHE A 78 -11.46 -3.05 9.54
N PHE A 79 -12.25 -1.98 9.61
CA PHE A 79 -12.46 -1.07 8.50
C PHE A 79 -11.27 -0.14 8.36
N ALA A 80 -10.41 -0.47 7.40
CA ALA A 80 -9.09 0.09 7.24
C ALA A 80 -9.06 1.39 6.40
N SER A 81 -10.21 1.83 5.90
CA SER A 81 -10.34 2.91 4.91
C SER A 81 -11.19 4.08 5.42
N GLY A 82 -11.19 5.18 4.66
CA GLY A 82 -12.01 6.36 4.95
C GLY A 82 -11.47 7.26 6.08
N GLY A 83 -10.28 6.99 6.61
CA GLY A 83 -9.64 7.80 7.64
C GLY A 83 -8.73 8.89 7.08
N ASN A 84 -8.71 10.03 7.76
CA ASN A 84 -7.85 11.17 7.44
C ASN A 84 -6.50 11.11 8.17
N TYR A 85 -6.41 10.30 9.23
CA TYR A 85 -5.26 10.25 10.12
C TYR A 85 -4.84 8.82 10.41
N ALA A 86 -3.54 8.62 10.55
CA ALA A 86 -2.93 7.36 10.96
C ALA A 86 -1.75 7.67 11.91
N PRO A 87 -1.45 6.78 12.87
CA PRO A 87 -0.29 6.97 13.74
C PRO A 87 1.02 7.06 12.95
N SER A 88 1.96 7.87 13.42
CA SER A 88 3.28 7.99 12.81
C SER A 88 4.09 6.70 12.98
N TRP A 89 4.95 6.39 12.00
CA TRP A 89 5.82 5.21 12.04
C TRP A 89 6.73 5.20 13.28
N ALA A 90 7.37 6.33 13.57
CA ALA A 90 8.24 6.46 14.74
C ALA A 90 7.50 6.18 16.06
N TRP A 91 6.24 6.62 16.17
CA TRP A 91 5.39 6.31 17.32
C TRP A 91 5.04 4.82 17.35
N LEU A 92 4.60 4.22 16.24
CA LEU A 92 4.30 2.78 16.18
C LEU A 92 5.49 1.92 16.63
N PHE A 93 6.71 2.21 16.16
CA PHE A 93 7.91 1.48 16.57
C PHE A 93 8.25 1.68 18.05
N LYS A 94 8.22 2.92 18.53
CA LYS A 94 8.48 3.25 19.94
C LYS A 94 7.46 2.58 20.86
N THR A 95 6.19 2.63 20.51
CA THR A 95 5.10 2.10 21.31
C THR A 95 5.05 0.58 21.23
N TYR A 96 5.38 -0.03 20.10
CA TYR A 96 5.54 -1.48 19.97
C TYR A 96 6.68 -2.04 20.82
N ALA A 97 7.84 -1.37 20.83
CA ALA A 97 8.98 -1.74 21.67
C ALA A 97 8.71 -1.50 23.18
N ASN A 98 7.87 -0.52 23.51
CA ASN A 98 7.50 -0.19 24.89
C ASN A 98 6.29 -0.98 25.41
N LEU A 99 5.41 -1.50 24.55
CA LEU A 99 4.25 -2.31 24.95
C LEU A 99 4.68 -3.55 25.74
N SER A 100 5.81 -4.16 25.36
CA SER A 100 6.37 -5.31 26.09
C SER A 100 7.01 -4.96 27.43
N ARG A 101 7.41 -3.68 27.64
CA ARG A 101 8.04 -3.21 28.90
C ARG A 101 7.05 -2.57 29.87
N LYS A 102 6.06 -1.83 29.35
CA LYS A 102 5.19 -0.93 30.14
C LYS A 102 3.91 -1.60 30.66
N TYR A 103 3.42 -2.65 30.00
CA TYR A 103 2.21 -3.37 30.46
C TYR A 103 2.48 -4.46 31.50
N GLY A 104 3.73 -4.64 31.92
CA GLY A 104 4.07 -5.46 33.09
C GLY A 104 3.83 -4.75 34.43
N SER A 105 3.71 -3.41 34.44
CA SER A 105 3.57 -2.61 35.68
C SER A 105 2.22 -1.91 35.85
N VAL A 106 1.35 -1.91 34.83
CA VAL A 106 0.09 -1.14 34.83
C VAL A 106 -1.15 -2.02 35.06
N ILE A 107 -1.03 -3.35 35.02
CA ILE A 107 -2.14 -4.29 35.24
C ILE A 107 -1.85 -5.15 36.50
N PRO A 108 -2.57 -4.98 37.62
CA PRO A 108 -2.18 -5.53 38.94
C PRO A 108 -2.13 -7.06 39.12
N ASN A 109 -2.27 -7.89 38.08
CA ASN A 109 -2.29 -9.36 38.21
C ASN A 109 -1.58 -10.13 37.09
N LEU A 110 -0.78 -9.47 36.25
CA LEU A 110 0.00 -10.17 35.22
C LEU A 110 1.30 -10.72 35.83
N LYS A 111 1.30 -11.98 36.29
CA LYS A 111 2.54 -12.64 36.78
C LYS A 111 3.56 -12.72 35.64
N ALA A 112 4.65 -11.97 35.75
CA ALA A 112 5.75 -11.97 34.79
C ALA A 112 6.53 -13.30 34.85
N PRO A 113 6.81 -13.97 33.72
CA PRO A 113 7.80 -15.04 33.70
C PRO A 113 9.20 -14.44 33.79
N THR A 114 10.00 -14.96 34.71
CA THR A 114 11.40 -14.60 34.96
C THR A 114 12.24 -14.78 33.69
N LEU A 115 12.76 -13.66 33.17
CA LEU A 115 13.64 -13.61 31.99
C LEU A 115 15.01 -14.23 32.31
N LYS A 116 15.25 -15.47 31.88
CA LYS A 116 16.62 -15.94 31.59
C LYS A 116 17.00 -15.46 30.19
N LYS A 117 18.20 -14.87 30.08
CA LYS A 117 18.83 -14.35 28.85
C LYS A 117 18.85 -15.42 27.74
N GLN A 118 17.90 -15.37 26.81
CA GLN A 118 18.11 -15.85 25.44
C GLN A 118 17.05 -15.24 24.51
N GLY A 119 17.49 -14.41 23.56
CA GLY A 119 16.70 -13.99 22.40
C GLY A 119 15.56 -13.01 22.68
N SER A 120 15.78 -11.75 22.31
CA SER A 120 14.77 -10.70 22.24
C SER A 120 13.57 -11.11 21.38
N LYS A 121 12.52 -11.66 21.99
CA LYS A 121 11.20 -11.88 21.37
C LYS A 121 10.21 -10.90 22.00
N ILE A 122 10.01 -9.76 21.34
CA ILE A 122 8.99 -8.76 21.69
C ILE A 122 7.69 -9.21 21.03
N LEU A 123 6.77 -9.79 21.82
CA LEU A 123 5.48 -10.29 21.33
C LEU A 123 4.37 -9.23 21.47
N ILE A 124 3.50 -9.10 20.47
CA ILE A 124 2.11 -8.67 20.72
C ILE A 124 1.58 -9.56 21.83
N VAL A 125 1.03 -8.95 22.88
CA VAL A 125 0.63 -9.66 24.09
C VAL A 125 -0.16 -10.92 23.68
N PRO A 126 0.36 -12.13 23.94
CA PRO A 126 -0.22 -13.39 23.44
C PRO A 126 -1.73 -13.52 23.71
N ARG A 127 -2.21 -12.84 24.76
CA ARG A 127 -3.60 -12.72 25.18
C ARG A 127 -4.54 -12.33 24.03
N TYR A 128 -4.23 -11.28 23.26
CA TYR A 128 -5.11 -10.78 22.20
C TYR A 128 -5.20 -11.74 20.99
N ARG A 129 -4.23 -12.64 20.81
CA ARG A 129 -4.15 -13.53 19.64
C ARG A 129 -4.73 -14.93 19.88
N LYS A 130 -4.77 -15.35 21.13
CA LYS A 130 -5.11 -16.72 21.53
C LYS A 130 -6.52 -17.07 21.06
N ASN A 131 -7.49 -16.23 21.43
CA ASN A 131 -8.91 -16.47 21.23
C ASN A 131 -9.50 -15.76 19.99
N LEU A 132 -8.73 -14.92 19.30
CA LEU A 132 -9.14 -14.36 18.01
C LEU A 132 -9.31 -15.50 17.00
N LYS A 133 -10.45 -15.63 16.33
CA LYS A 133 -10.69 -16.64 15.29
C LYS A 133 -10.40 -16.09 13.91
N ASN A 134 -10.98 -14.94 13.60
CA ASN A 134 -10.83 -14.26 12.33
C ASN A 134 -10.61 -12.76 12.55
N LEU A 135 -9.69 -12.20 11.78
CA LEU A 135 -9.47 -10.77 11.62
C LEU A 135 -9.78 -10.40 10.18
N PHE A 136 -10.99 -9.87 9.94
CA PHE A 136 -11.41 -9.38 8.64
C PHE A 136 -10.89 -7.96 8.44
N ILE A 137 -9.97 -7.74 7.51
CA ILE A 137 -9.48 -6.40 7.17
C ILE A 137 -10.19 -5.92 5.91
N VAL A 138 -11.06 -4.92 6.07
CA VAL A 138 -12.00 -4.47 5.04
C VAL A 138 -11.49 -3.22 4.34
N HIS A 139 -11.54 -3.22 3.00
CA HIS A 139 -10.99 -2.17 2.12
C HIS A 139 -9.53 -1.88 2.46
N PRO A 140 -8.64 -2.86 2.26
CA PRO A 140 -7.32 -2.78 2.85
C PRO A 140 -6.49 -1.66 2.22
N THR A 141 -6.24 -0.62 3.02
CA THR A 141 -5.32 0.48 2.72
C THR A 141 -3.88 0.09 3.10
N MET A 142 -2.89 0.88 2.69
CA MET A 142 -1.47 0.55 2.89
C MET A 142 -1.04 0.49 4.36
N TRP A 143 -1.64 1.30 5.25
CA TRP A 143 -1.28 1.34 6.66
C TRP A 143 -1.58 0.02 7.42
N PRO A 144 -2.77 -0.59 7.32
CA PRO A 144 -3.08 -1.93 7.82
C PRO A 144 -2.20 -3.04 7.25
N LYS A 145 -1.92 -3.00 5.94
CA LYS A 145 -1.04 -3.99 5.27
C LYS A 145 0.37 -3.93 5.85
N LEU A 146 0.87 -2.73 6.08
CA LEU A 146 2.20 -2.47 6.64
C LEU A 146 2.24 -2.71 8.17
N LEU A 147 1.15 -2.46 8.91
CA LEU A 147 0.98 -2.87 10.30
C LEU A 147 1.07 -4.39 10.45
N MET A 148 0.40 -5.16 9.58
CA MET A 148 0.51 -6.63 9.54
C MET A 148 1.92 -7.11 9.15
N GLN A 149 2.61 -6.37 8.26
CA GLN A 149 3.98 -6.65 7.81
C GLN A 149 5.02 -6.48 8.93
N PHE A 150 4.91 -5.45 9.78
CA PHE A 150 5.79 -5.29 10.95
C PHE A 150 5.43 -6.21 12.11
N MET A 151 4.18 -6.64 12.19
CA MET A 151 3.81 -7.75 13.05
C MET A 151 4.42 -9.09 12.55
N GLY A 152 4.96 -9.17 11.32
CA GLY A 152 5.48 -10.39 10.69
C GLY A 152 6.63 -11.10 11.43
N ALA A 153 7.51 -10.37 12.13
CA ALA A 153 8.53 -10.99 13.00
C ALA A 153 7.91 -11.71 14.23
N VAL A 154 6.61 -11.52 14.45
CA VAL A 154 5.89 -11.86 15.67
C VAL A 154 4.57 -12.59 15.38
N VAL A 155 4.06 -12.55 14.14
CA VAL A 155 2.86 -13.24 13.67
C VAL A 155 3.26 -14.66 13.34
N SER A 156 2.85 -15.60 14.19
CA SER A 156 3.03 -17.01 13.87
C SER A 156 2.25 -17.35 12.59
N PRO A 157 2.70 -18.33 11.79
CA PRO A 157 1.91 -18.84 10.67
C PRO A 157 0.49 -19.27 11.08
N LYS A 158 0.28 -19.66 12.35
CA LYS A 158 -1.04 -19.95 12.92
C LYS A 158 -1.92 -18.70 13.05
N PHE A 159 -1.35 -17.54 13.37
CA PHE A 159 -2.08 -16.27 13.44
C PHE A 159 -2.30 -15.66 12.06
N ALA A 160 -1.33 -15.76 11.14
CA ALA A 160 -1.49 -15.27 9.76
C ALA A 160 -2.72 -15.87 9.06
N ARG A 161 -2.99 -17.16 9.28
CA ARG A 161 -4.19 -17.86 8.77
C ARG A 161 -5.52 -17.33 9.30
N LYS A 162 -5.51 -16.54 10.38
CA LYS A 162 -6.70 -15.90 10.94
C LYS A 162 -7.02 -14.57 10.25
N VAL A 163 -6.08 -13.99 9.51
CA VAL A 163 -6.26 -12.71 8.83
C VAL A 163 -6.91 -12.94 7.47
N VAL A 164 -8.05 -12.31 7.24
CA VAL A 164 -8.85 -12.44 6.02
C VAL A 164 -9.01 -11.06 5.40
N TRP A 165 -8.53 -10.88 4.17
CA TRP A 165 -8.64 -9.62 3.44
C TRP A 165 -9.98 -9.56 2.70
N VAL A 166 -10.73 -8.49 2.93
CA VAL A 166 -12.07 -8.30 2.37
C VAL A 166 -12.10 -7.00 1.58
N TYR A 167 -12.37 -7.11 0.28
CA TYR A 167 -12.24 -5.96 -0.63
C TYR A 167 -13.54 -5.19 -0.80
N SER A 168 -14.72 -5.77 -0.52
CA SER A 168 -16.02 -5.09 -0.58
C SER A 168 -16.94 -5.49 0.57
N LEU A 169 -17.96 -4.68 0.84
CA LEU A 169 -19.01 -4.98 1.81
C LEU A 169 -19.85 -6.19 1.39
N SER A 170 -20.11 -6.39 0.09
CA SER A 170 -20.78 -7.61 -0.40
C SER A 170 -19.97 -8.88 -0.09
N ASN A 171 -18.64 -8.82 -0.18
CA ASN A 171 -17.77 -9.93 0.22
C ASN A 171 -17.79 -10.13 1.75
N LEU A 172 -17.87 -9.05 2.52
CA LEU A 172 -17.99 -9.11 3.97
C LEU A 172 -19.31 -9.75 4.43
N ALA A 173 -20.41 -9.43 3.76
CA ALA A 173 -21.75 -9.95 4.06
C ALA A 173 -21.86 -11.46 3.98
N LYS A 174 -21.02 -12.09 3.14
CA LYS A 174 -20.96 -13.55 3.02
C LYS A 174 -20.23 -14.20 4.20
N LEU A 175 -19.44 -13.43 4.95
CA LEU A 175 -18.54 -13.92 5.99
C LEU A 175 -19.09 -13.63 7.39
N ILE A 176 -19.85 -12.54 7.56
CA ILE A 176 -20.46 -12.12 8.83
C ILE A 176 -21.83 -11.45 8.59
N PRO A 177 -22.75 -11.51 9.57
CA PRO A 177 -24.01 -10.75 9.52
C PRO A 177 -23.75 -9.24 9.50
N LEU A 178 -24.21 -8.52 8.47
CA LEU A 178 -24.03 -7.06 8.37
C LEU A 178 -25.14 -6.25 9.04
N GLU A 179 -26.29 -6.86 9.33
CA GLU A 179 -27.50 -6.16 9.80
C GLU A 179 -27.29 -5.45 11.15
N ARG A 180 -26.24 -5.81 11.88
CA ARG A 180 -25.90 -5.27 13.21
C ARG A 180 -24.63 -4.42 13.21
N LEU A 181 -23.98 -4.22 12.05
CA LEU A 181 -22.85 -3.31 11.94
C LEU A 181 -23.36 -1.92 11.54
N ASP A 182 -23.09 -0.94 12.39
CA ASP A 182 -23.27 0.47 12.03
C ASP A 182 -22.08 0.90 11.15
N ILE A 183 -22.22 0.81 9.82
CA ILE A 183 -21.15 1.13 8.88
C ILE A 183 -21.20 2.63 8.52
N PRO A 184 -20.16 3.41 8.84
CA PRO A 184 -20.11 4.83 8.50
C PRO A 184 -20.24 5.10 6.99
N PRO A 185 -20.92 6.19 6.57
CA PRO A 185 -21.10 6.55 5.16
C PRO A 185 -19.78 6.62 4.35
N VAL A 186 -18.71 7.12 4.97
CA VAL A 186 -17.38 7.20 4.33
C VAL A 186 -16.84 5.83 3.90
N ILE A 187 -17.23 4.75 4.58
CA ILE A 187 -16.84 3.39 4.20
C ILE A 187 -17.70 2.89 3.03
N HIS A 188 -18.98 3.27 2.96
CA HIS A 188 -19.82 3.01 1.79
C HIS A 188 -19.29 3.71 0.54
N ASP A 189 -18.86 4.98 0.66
CA ASP A 189 -18.26 5.73 -0.45
C ASP A 189 -16.99 5.05 -0.98
N VAL A 190 -16.19 4.49 -0.08
CA VAL A 190 -15.01 3.70 -0.46
C VAL A 190 -15.44 2.37 -1.09
N ASN A 191 -16.47 1.70 -0.56
CA ASN A 191 -16.97 0.42 -1.06
C ASN A 191 -17.41 0.47 -2.53
N ILE A 192 -17.97 1.59 -2.97
CA ILE A 192 -18.41 1.79 -4.37
C ILE A 192 -17.28 1.47 -5.35
N LYS A 193 -16.01 1.67 -4.97
CA LYS A 193 -14.84 1.37 -5.81
C LYS A 193 -14.56 -0.12 -5.98
N TYR A 194 -15.08 -0.96 -5.08
CA TYR A 194 -14.75 -2.38 -4.98
C TYR A 194 -15.93 -3.31 -5.29
N GLU A 195 -17.16 -2.80 -5.32
CA GLU A 195 -18.31 -3.57 -5.79
C GLU A 195 -18.19 -3.80 -7.31
N ARG A 196 -18.22 -5.07 -7.74
CA ARG A 196 -18.36 -5.39 -9.17
C ARG A 196 -19.80 -5.07 -9.60
N PRO A 197 -20.01 -4.45 -10.77
CA PRO A 197 -21.33 -4.44 -11.38
C PRO A 197 -21.66 -5.86 -11.85
N SER A 198 -22.53 -6.58 -11.14
CA SER A 198 -23.03 -7.88 -11.61
C SER A 198 -24.44 -8.14 -11.08
N HIS A 199 -25.40 -8.12 -12.02
CA HIS A 199 -26.83 -8.44 -11.90
C HIS A 199 -27.73 -7.41 -11.19
N ALA A 200 -27.85 -6.23 -11.80
CA ALA A 200 -29.10 -5.48 -11.73
C ALA A 200 -29.97 -5.89 -12.92
N SER A 201 -31.15 -6.44 -12.59
CA SER A 201 -32.23 -6.78 -13.49
C SER A 201 -32.55 -5.68 -14.50
N GLN A 202 -33.06 -6.12 -15.64
CA GLN A 202 -33.72 -5.31 -16.66
C GLN A 202 -34.68 -4.29 -16.04
N VAL A 203 -34.28 -3.02 -15.99
CA VAL A 203 -35.17 -1.88 -16.13
C VAL A 203 -34.39 -0.82 -16.89
N SER A 204 -34.82 -0.53 -18.12
CA SER A 204 -34.33 0.64 -18.85
C SER A 204 -34.61 1.91 -18.04
N PRO A 205 -33.67 2.86 -18.04
CA PRO A 205 -34.08 4.20 -18.41
C PRO A 205 -33.25 4.65 -19.62
N GLN A 206 -33.96 4.86 -20.72
CA GLN A 206 -33.47 5.67 -21.82
C GLN A 206 -33.28 7.10 -21.33
N THR A 207 -32.08 7.47 -20.87
CA THR A 207 -31.47 8.80 -21.09
C THR A 207 -30.06 8.83 -20.50
N SER A 208 -29.10 9.38 -21.25
CA SER A 208 -27.70 9.73 -20.88
C SER A 208 -26.62 8.62 -20.86
N SER A 209 -26.47 7.84 -21.94
CA SER A 209 -25.38 6.87 -22.11
C SER A 209 -24.06 7.43 -22.69
N ARG A 210 -23.99 8.70 -23.11
CA ARG A 210 -22.81 9.23 -23.83
C ARG A 210 -21.61 9.63 -22.95
N SER A 211 -21.82 9.95 -21.66
CA SER A 211 -20.74 10.46 -20.79
C SER A 211 -20.02 9.39 -19.96
N LEU A 212 -20.61 8.20 -19.77
CA LEU A 212 -20.00 7.11 -18.99
C LEU A 212 -19.08 6.22 -19.85
N GLN A 213 -19.36 6.08 -21.14
CA GLN A 213 -18.47 5.41 -22.08
C GLN A 213 -17.15 6.20 -22.26
N SER A 214 -17.23 7.53 -22.34
CA SER A 214 -16.03 8.36 -22.53
C SER A 214 -15.06 8.32 -21.34
N VAL A 215 -15.55 8.20 -20.10
CA VAL A 215 -14.68 8.13 -18.90
C VAL A 215 -14.04 6.74 -18.74
N ALA A 216 -14.70 5.68 -19.20
CA ALA A 216 -14.12 4.33 -19.21
C ALA A 216 -12.99 4.21 -20.26
N GLU A 217 -13.12 4.91 -21.39
CA GLU A 217 -12.11 4.96 -22.45
C GLU A 217 -10.86 5.77 -22.06
N THR A 218 -11.01 6.82 -21.24
CA THR A 218 -9.88 7.68 -20.82
C THR A 218 -9.18 7.25 -19.54
N ARG A 219 -9.77 6.31 -18.79
CA ARG A 219 -9.28 5.90 -17.47
C ARG A 219 -7.84 5.38 -17.55
N GLN A 220 -6.93 5.99 -16.80
CA GLN A 220 -5.51 5.64 -16.80
C GLN A 220 -5.18 4.64 -15.68
N PHE A 221 -5.74 4.82 -14.48
CA PHE A 221 -5.39 4.00 -13.32
C PHE A 221 -6.26 2.75 -13.19
N GLY A 222 -5.61 1.60 -13.08
CA GLY A 222 -6.26 0.29 -12.98
C GLY A 222 -7.02 -0.11 -14.24
N ALA A 223 -6.68 0.50 -15.39
CA ALA A 223 -7.10 0.03 -16.70
C ALA A 223 -6.17 -1.07 -17.21
N ASP A 224 -6.69 -1.91 -18.10
CA ASP A 224 -5.92 -2.97 -18.74
C ASP A 224 -4.84 -2.39 -19.68
N LEU A 225 -3.63 -2.93 -19.64
CA LEU A 225 -2.54 -2.42 -20.47
C LEU A 225 -2.82 -2.59 -21.96
N ALA A 226 -3.50 -3.65 -22.37
CA ALA A 226 -3.85 -3.84 -23.78
C ALA A 226 -4.85 -2.77 -24.27
N LEU A 227 -5.70 -2.26 -23.38
CA LEU A 227 -6.61 -1.16 -23.71
C LEU A 227 -5.83 0.15 -23.89
N LEU A 228 -4.94 0.45 -22.95
CA LEU A 228 -4.16 1.70 -22.92
C LEU A 228 -3.09 1.75 -24.01
N MET A 229 -2.32 0.67 -24.17
CA MET A 229 -1.09 0.62 -24.96
C MET A 229 -1.26 -0.18 -26.26
N GLY A 230 -2.40 -0.85 -26.45
CA GLY A 230 -2.57 -1.81 -27.54
C GLY A 230 -2.06 -3.20 -27.15
N ALA A 231 -2.42 -4.22 -27.94
CA ALA A 231 -2.11 -5.62 -27.60
C ALA A 231 -0.60 -5.91 -27.64
N ASP A 232 0.11 -5.22 -28.52
CA ASP A 232 1.56 -5.35 -28.73
C ASP A 232 2.34 -4.18 -28.11
N GLY A 233 1.66 -3.24 -27.46
CA GLY A 233 2.25 -2.01 -26.93
C GLY A 233 2.45 -0.92 -28.00
N GLU A 234 1.81 -1.07 -29.16
CA GLU A 234 1.96 -0.25 -30.35
C GLU A 234 1.54 1.22 -30.17
N LYS A 235 0.71 1.52 -29.15
CA LYS A 235 0.32 2.90 -28.82
C LYS A 235 1.34 3.62 -27.93
N GLY A 236 2.42 2.95 -27.54
CA GLY A 236 3.47 3.52 -26.69
C GLY A 236 3.08 3.63 -25.21
N LEU A 237 3.77 4.51 -24.48
CA LEU A 237 3.54 4.69 -23.05
C LEU A 237 2.20 5.41 -22.79
N PRO A 238 1.46 5.02 -21.74
CA PRO A 238 0.30 5.80 -21.29
C PRO A 238 0.73 7.24 -20.93
N PRO A 239 -0.10 8.26 -21.22
CA PRO A 239 0.26 9.67 -20.99
C PRO A 239 0.80 9.95 -19.58
N ILE A 240 0.18 9.38 -18.55
CA ILE A 240 0.65 9.54 -17.18
C ILE A 240 2.08 9.02 -16.94
N VAL A 241 2.44 7.91 -17.59
CA VAL A 241 3.78 7.32 -17.47
C VAL A 241 4.79 8.20 -18.19
N ALA A 242 4.45 8.64 -19.40
CA ALA A 242 5.29 9.54 -20.21
C ALA A 242 5.53 10.88 -19.50
N ASP A 243 4.46 11.55 -19.04
CA ASP A 243 4.53 12.83 -18.33
C ASP A 243 5.40 12.72 -17.07
N CYS A 244 5.19 11.68 -16.26
CA CYS A 244 5.95 11.49 -15.03
C CYS A 244 7.44 11.23 -15.32
N ILE A 245 7.76 10.40 -16.32
CA ILE A 245 9.15 10.12 -16.71
C ILE A 245 9.83 11.40 -17.20
N ALA A 246 9.18 12.13 -18.12
CA ALA A 246 9.71 13.37 -18.67
C ALA A 246 9.94 14.42 -17.58
N PHE A 247 8.98 14.58 -16.66
CA PHE A 247 9.09 15.52 -15.54
C PHE A 247 10.23 15.14 -14.57
N ILE A 248 10.35 13.86 -14.22
CA ILE A 248 11.41 13.38 -13.32
C ILE A 248 12.80 13.58 -13.94
N ARG A 249 12.96 13.32 -15.23
CA ARG A 249 14.24 13.54 -15.93
C ARG A 249 14.62 15.01 -15.99
N SER A 250 13.66 15.89 -16.23
CA SER A 250 13.92 17.34 -16.37
C SER A 250 14.14 18.06 -15.03
N HIS A 251 13.53 17.60 -13.94
CA HIS A 251 13.52 18.33 -12.67
C HIS A 251 14.08 17.55 -11.47
N GLY A 252 14.29 16.25 -11.60
CA GLY A 252 14.37 15.35 -10.44
C GLY A 252 15.66 14.58 -10.23
N LEU A 253 16.53 14.47 -11.23
CA LEU A 253 17.68 13.55 -11.18
C LEU A 253 18.64 13.86 -10.02
N ASP A 254 18.82 15.12 -9.65
CA ASP A 254 19.68 15.53 -8.53
C ASP A 254 18.93 15.75 -7.20
N SER A 255 17.61 15.51 -7.16
CA SER A 255 16.82 15.76 -5.94
C SER A 255 17.05 14.69 -4.88
N GLU A 256 17.53 15.10 -3.71
CA GLU A 256 17.75 14.22 -2.57
C GLU A 256 16.50 13.39 -2.22
N GLY A 257 16.66 12.07 -2.14
CA GLY A 257 15.61 11.14 -1.73
C GLY A 257 14.45 11.06 -2.72
N ILE A 258 14.69 11.31 -4.01
CA ILE A 258 13.75 11.04 -5.10
C ILE A 258 13.11 9.64 -4.95
N PHE A 259 11.81 9.52 -5.24
CA PHE A 259 10.96 8.35 -4.94
C PHE A 259 10.74 7.96 -3.47
N ARG A 260 11.52 8.45 -2.50
CA ARG A 260 11.34 8.11 -1.08
C ARG A 260 10.27 8.98 -0.39
N ARG A 261 10.11 10.23 -0.83
CA ARG A 261 9.18 11.20 -0.24
C ARG A 261 7.77 11.08 -0.83
N SER A 262 6.76 11.41 -0.03
CA SER A 262 5.35 11.41 -0.45
C SER A 262 4.80 12.84 -0.55
N PRO A 263 3.95 13.13 -1.56
CA PRO A 263 3.26 14.41 -1.70
C PRO A 263 2.06 14.51 -0.73
N ALA A 264 1.42 15.67 -0.70
CA ALA A 264 0.13 15.82 -0.05
C ALA A 264 -0.94 14.90 -0.69
N SER A 265 -1.76 14.26 0.14
CA SER A 265 -2.76 13.27 -0.31
C SER A 265 -3.80 13.87 -1.27
N THR A 266 -4.19 15.13 -1.07
CA THR A 266 -5.16 15.85 -1.90
C THR A 266 -4.65 16.07 -3.33
N ALA A 267 -3.39 16.51 -3.49
CA ALA A 267 -2.76 16.68 -4.79
C ALA A 267 -2.71 15.36 -5.58
N MET A 268 -2.38 14.25 -4.90
CA MET A 268 -2.36 12.91 -5.51
C MET A 268 -3.75 12.49 -6.02
N GLN A 269 -4.80 12.68 -5.21
CA GLN A 269 -6.16 12.33 -5.61
C GLN A 269 -6.68 13.20 -6.75
N ASN A 270 -6.37 14.50 -6.74
CA ASN A 270 -6.80 15.41 -7.79
C ASN A 270 -6.12 15.10 -9.13
N ALA A 271 -4.79 14.93 -9.12
CA ALA A 271 -4.03 14.55 -10.32
C ALA A 271 -4.48 13.19 -10.87
N LYS A 272 -4.69 12.20 -9.99
CA LYS A 272 -5.24 10.89 -10.39
C LYS A 272 -6.56 11.04 -11.15
N LYS A 273 -7.50 11.81 -10.60
CA LYS A 273 -8.82 12.01 -11.22
C LYS A 273 -8.72 12.80 -12.53
N ALA A 274 -7.79 13.75 -12.65
CA ALA A 274 -7.56 14.51 -13.88
C ALA A 274 -7.05 13.59 -14.99
N TYR A 275 -6.04 12.77 -14.71
CA TYR A 275 -5.55 11.75 -15.64
C TYR A 275 -6.63 10.74 -16.03
N ASP A 276 -7.43 10.24 -15.08
CA ASP A 276 -8.53 9.30 -15.39
C ASP A 276 -9.61 9.94 -16.29
N ARG A 277 -9.75 11.27 -16.30
CA ARG A 277 -10.65 12.02 -17.20
C ARG A 277 -9.99 12.40 -18.53
N GLY A 278 -8.73 12.05 -18.76
CA GLY A 278 -7.98 12.44 -19.95
C GLY A 278 -7.61 13.92 -19.98
N GLU A 279 -7.59 14.60 -18.83
CA GLU A 279 -7.16 15.99 -18.73
C GLU A 279 -5.63 16.09 -18.77
N GLN A 280 -5.13 17.20 -19.32
CA GLN A 280 -3.72 17.60 -19.22
C GLN A 280 -3.41 17.99 -17.78
N VAL A 281 -2.34 17.45 -17.20
CA VAL A 281 -1.93 17.71 -15.82
C VAL A 281 -0.59 18.44 -15.81
N ASP A 282 -0.60 19.69 -15.37
CA ASP A 282 0.62 20.41 -15.06
C ASP A 282 1.20 19.91 -13.72
N LEU A 283 2.18 19.00 -13.82
CA LEU A 283 2.83 18.41 -12.65
C LEU A 283 3.56 19.46 -11.81
N GLU A 284 4.10 20.51 -12.41
CA GLU A 284 4.82 21.57 -11.69
C GLU A 284 3.85 22.35 -10.78
N ALA A 285 2.72 22.80 -11.34
CA ALA A 285 1.75 23.60 -10.61
C ALA A 285 1.03 22.84 -9.49
N VAL A 286 0.83 21.52 -9.63
CA VAL A 286 -0.07 20.75 -8.74
C VAL A 286 0.66 20.06 -7.58
N GLY A 287 1.94 19.75 -7.72
CA GLY A 287 2.68 19.09 -6.63
C GLY A 287 4.14 18.72 -6.91
N GLY A 288 4.65 19.05 -8.09
CA GLY A 288 6.04 18.90 -8.49
C GLY A 288 6.56 17.47 -8.46
N LEU A 289 7.86 17.36 -8.22
CA LEU A 289 8.60 16.11 -8.35
C LEU A 289 8.04 14.96 -7.51
N HIS A 290 7.71 15.20 -6.24
CA HIS A 290 7.23 14.14 -5.35
C HIS A 290 5.85 13.61 -5.77
N LEU A 291 5.02 14.45 -6.40
CA LEU A 291 3.77 14.05 -7.01
C LEU A 291 4.03 13.14 -8.21
N ALA A 292 4.87 13.56 -9.15
CA ALA A 292 5.25 12.76 -10.33
C ALA A 292 5.80 11.38 -9.93
N CYS A 293 6.76 11.32 -8.99
CA CYS A 293 7.30 10.07 -8.46
C CYS A 293 6.21 9.16 -7.85
N SER A 294 5.23 9.74 -7.17
CA SER A 294 4.18 8.98 -6.49
C SER A 294 3.07 8.52 -7.43
N LEU A 295 2.72 9.32 -8.43
CA LEU A 295 1.79 8.95 -9.50
C LEU A 295 2.36 7.81 -10.33
N LEU A 296 3.64 7.87 -10.70
CA LEU A 296 4.29 6.80 -11.45
C LEU A 296 4.28 5.49 -10.67
N LYS A 297 4.71 5.49 -9.40
CA LYS A 297 4.62 4.29 -8.53
C LYS A 297 3.19 3.78 -8.38
N LEU A 298 2.22 4.69 -8.24
CA LEU A 298 0.80 4.35 -8.12
C LEU A 298 0.27 3.69 -9.40
N PHE A 299 0.68 4.15 -10.58
CA PHE A 299 0.29 3.56 -11.85
C PHE A 299 0.67 2.08 -11.92
N PHE A 300 1.95 1.74 -11.69
CA PHE A 300 2.42 0.35 -11.68
C PHE A 300 1.71 -0.50 -10.61
N ARG A 301 1.48 0.06 -9.42
CA ARG A 301 0.83 -0.64 -8.31
C ARG A 301 -0.64 -0.96 -8.57
N ASP A 302 -1.34 -0.06 -9.26
CA ASP A 302 -2.78 -0.15 -9.50
C ASP A 302 -3.11 -0.95 -10.77
N LEU A 303 -2.12 -1.37 -11.56
CA LEU A 303 -2.35 -2.24 -12.72
C LEU A 303 -3.24 -3.45 -12.36
N PRO A 304 -4.21 -3.85 -13.20
CA PRO A 304 -5.04 -5.04 -12.96
C PRO A 304 -4.20 -6.31 -12.79
N GLU A 305 -3.15 -6.43 -13.60
CA GLU A 305 -2.09 -7.41 -13.46
C GLU A 305 -0.77 -6.68 -13.19
N PRO A 306 -0.05 -6.97 -12.09
CA PRO A 306 1.21 -6.29 -11.78
C PRO A 306 2.27 -6.61 -12.85
N LEU A 307 3.28 -5.73 -12.97
CA LEU A 307 4.38 -5.91 -13.92
C LEU A 307 5.04 -7.29 -13.80
N PHE A 308 5.21 -7.77 -12.57
CA PHE A 308 5.66 -9.12 -12.25
C PHE A 308 4.53 -9.90 -11.56
N PRO A 309 3.74 -10.69 -12.30
CA PRO A 309 2.63 -11.45 -11.75
C PRO A 309 3.09 -12.69 -10.97
N MET A 310 2.25 -13.16 -10.04
CA MET A 310 2.55 -14.31 -9.19
C MET A 310 3.02 -15.55 -9.97
N ARG A 311 2.47 -15.77 -11.18
CA ARG A 311 2.84 -16.92 -12.04
C ARG A 311 4.33 -16.99 -12.40
N ILE A 312 5.08 -15.89 -12.33
CA ILE A 312 6.52 -15.86 -12.63
C ILE A 312 7.39 -15.74 -11.38
N TYR A 313 6.82 -15.74 -10.16
CA TYR A 313 7.59 -15.58 -8.92
C TYR A 313 8.67 -16.65 -8.75
N ASP A 314 8.38 -17.90 -9.08
CA ASP A 314 9.36 -18.99 -8.98
C ASP A 314 10.55 -18.77 -9.92
N THR A 315 10.29 -18.28 -11.15
CA THR A 315 11.35 -17.89 -12.08
C THR A 315 12.15 -16.71 -11.52
N ILE A 316 11.50 -15.70 -10.97
CA ILE A 316 12.18 -14.55 -10.34
C ILE A 316 13.06 -15.00 -9.17
N ASN A 317 12.59 -15.93 -8.34
CA ASN A 317 13.36 -16.45 -7.20
C ASN A 317 14.65 -17.17 -7.63
N GLY A 318 14.67 -17.71 -8.84
CA GLY A 318 15.85 -18.33 -9.46
C GLY A 318 17.06 -17.39 -9.61
N ILE A 319 16.86 -16.06 -9.58
CA ILE A 319 17.95 -15.06 -9.56
C ILE A 319 18.92 -15.31 -8.39
N SER A 320 18.41 -15.82 -7.26
CA SER A 320 19.21 -16.08 -6.06
C SER A 320 20.24 -17.21 -6.26
N SER A 321 20.09 -17.99 -7.33
CA SER A 321 21.01 -19.07 -7.70
C SER A 321 22.14 -18.62 -8.64
N CYS A 322 22.08 -17.40 -9.18
CA CYS A 322 23.11 -16.84 -10.06
C CYS A 322 24.32 -16.33 -9.26
N ASN A 323 25.51 -16.48 -9.83
CA ASN A 323 26.77 -16.04 -9.23
C ASN A 323 27.13 -14.61 -9.68
N GLY A 324 26.65 -13.63 -8.94
CA GLY A 324 26.97 -12.22 -9.16
C GLY A 324 26.03 -11.53 -10.16
N THR A 325 26.23 -10.22 -10.33
CA THR A 325 25.26 -9.35 -11.01
C THR A 325 25.25 -9.51 -12.54
N ASP A 326 26.34 -9.97 -13.16
CA ASP A 326 26.38 -10.23 -14.60
C ASP A 326 25.53 -11.45 -14.98
N GLU A 327 25.69 -12.58 -14.29
CA GLU A 327 24.85 -13.77 -14.51
C GLU A 327 23.38 -13.48 -14.19
N GLN A 328 23.11 -12.65 -13.17
CA GLN A 328 21.75 -12.19 -12.87
C GLN A 328 21.18 -11.33 -14.00
N ALA A 329 21.96 -10.45 -14.62
CA ALA A 329 21.51 -9.63 -15.74
C ALA A 329 21.14 -10.50 -16.97
N ASP A 330 21.99 -11.49 -17.29
CA ASP A 330 21.70 -12.48 -18.33
C ASP A 330 20.47 -13.33 -17.99
N TYR A 331 20.27 -13.67 -16.72
CA TYR A 331 19.08 -14.38 -16.27
C TYR A 331 17.82 -13.54 -16.46
N ILE A 332 17.86 -12.26 -16.08
CA ILE A 332 16.72 -11.35 -16.25
C ILE A 332 16.36 -11.24 -17.74
N SER A 333 17.33 -11.05 -18.62
CA SER A 333 17.07 -10.87 -20.05
C SER A 333 16.61 -12.15 -20.75
N SER A 334 17.16 -13.31 -20.38
CA SER A 334 16.89 -14.58 -21.07
C SER A 334 15.74 -15.40 -20.47
N LYS A 335 15.43 -15.24 -19.18
CA LYS A 335 14.41 -16.06 -18.48
C LYS A 335 13.20 -15.27 -18.03
N ILE A 336 13.37 -14.01 -17.63
CA ILE A 336 12.28 -13.23 -17.02
C ILE A 336 11.62 -12.32 -18.05
N PHE A 337 12.40 -11.49 -18.73
CA PHE A 337 11.89 -10.55 -19.73
C PHE A 337 11.02 -11.21 -20.82
N PRO A 338 11.34 -12.42 -21.34
CA PRO A 338 10.50 -13.07 -22.34
C PRO A 338 9.11 -13.46 -21.84
N LEU A 339 8.93 -13.66 -20.53
CA LEU A 339 7.66 -14.03 -19.89
C LEU A 339 6.69 -12.85 -19.72
N LEU A 340 7.16 -11.62 -19.93
CA LEU A 340 6.33 -10.42 -19.87
C LEU A 340 5.50 -10.29 -21.15
N SER A 341 4.25 -9.82 -21.00
CA SER A 341 3.44 -9.42 -22.16
C SER A 341 4.09 -8.25 -22.91
N PRO A 342 3.79 -8.04 -24.20
CA PRO A 342 4.40 -6.95 -24.96
C PRO A 342 4.22 -5.56 -24.31
N PRO A 343 3.03 -5.16 -23.80
CA PRO A 343 2.89 -3.89 -23.07
C PRO A 343 3.70 -3.83 -21.78
N SER A 344 3.79 -4.96 -21.05
CA SER A 344 4.63 -5.05 -19.85
C SER A 344 6.12 -4.94 -20.17
N LYS A 345 6.58 -5.42 -21.33
CA LYS A 345 7.97 -5.22 -21.79
C LYS A 345 8.27 -3.75 -22.06
N VAL A 346 7.33 -3.03 -22.66
CA VAL A 346 7.43 -1.58 -22.88
C VAL A 346 7.55 -0.82 -21.55
N LEU A 347 6.67 -1.12 -20.58
CA LEU A 347 6.75 -0.53 -19.25
C LEU A 347 8.01 -0.92 -18.47
N PHE A 348 8.47 -2.17 -18.61
CA PHE A 348 9.72 -2.65 -18.02
C PHE A 348 10.89 -1.82 -18.53
N ILE A 349 11.01 -1.65 -19.85
CA ILE A 349 12.06 -0.85 -20.47
C ILE A 349 12.03 0.58 -19.95
N ALA A 350 10.87 1.25 -20.02
CA ALA A 350 10.74 2.65 -19.59
C ALA A 350 11.04 2.84 -18.09
N LEU A 351 10.65 1.87 -17.25
CA LEU A 351 10.95 1.91 -15.82
C LEU A 351 12.45 1.78 -15.55
N PHE A 352 13.09 0.72 -16.06
CA PHE A 352 14.50 0.48 -15.78
C PHE A 352 15.42 1.54 -16.37
N ASP A 353 15.05 2.10 -17.52
CA ASP A 353 15.73 3.23 -18.13
C ASP A 353 15.71 4.48 -17.23
N LEU A 354 14.52 4.87 -16.72
CA LEU A 354 14.42 5.97 -15.77
C LEU A 354 15.19 5.70 -14.47
N LEU A 355 15.05 4.50 -13.91
CA LEU A 355 15.67 4.17 -12.62
C LEU A 355 17.19 4.07 -12.73
N HIS A 356 17.71 3.67 -13.88
CA HIS A 356 19.13 3.73 -14.18
C HIS A 356 19.64 5.18 -14.20
N ASP A 357 18.96 6.09 -14.91
CA ASP A 357 19.34 7.51 -14.91
C ASP A 357 19.40 8.08 -13.48
N VAL A 358 18.41 7.75 -12.65
CA VAL A 358 18.39 8.18 -11.24
C VAL A 358 19.53 7.55 -10.44
N HIS A 359 19.85 6.29 -10.69
CA HIS A 359 20.97 5.62 -10.03
C HIS A 359 22.33 6.23 -10.40
N GLU A 360 22.55 6.62 -11.65
CA GLU A 360 23.78 7.28 -12.10
C GLU A 360 24.03 8.61 -11.37
N HIS A 361 22.96 9.29 -10.93
CA HIS A 361 23.01 10.52 -10.14
C HIS A 361 23.00 10.27 -8.62
N SER A 362 23.20 9.02 -8.17
CA SER A 362 23.05 8.64 -6.76
C SER A 362 24.08 9.24 -5.81
N SER A 363 25.19 9.77 -6.33
CA SER A 363 26.15 10.57 -5.55
C SER A 363 25.53 11.86 -5.01
N THR A 364 24.56 12.44 -5.72
CA THR A 364 23.85 13.66 -5.34
C THR A 364 22.49 13.33 -4.71
N ASN A 365 21.66 12.53 -5.39
CA ASN A 365 20.28 12.28 -4.96
C ASN A 365 20.16 11.23 -3.83
N LEU A 366 21.26 10.54 -3.50
CA LEU A 366 21.37 9.50 -2.46
C LEU A 366 20.55 8.21 -2.70
N MET A 367 20.04 8.00 -3.92
CA MET A 367 19.20 6.87 -4.31
C MET A 367 19.95 5.92 -5.26
N ASN A 368 20.83 5.09 -4.70
CA ASN A 368 21.46 3.99 -5.45
C ASN A 368 20.45 2.88 -5.79
N ALA A 369 20.85 1.92 -6.63
CA ALA A 369 20.00 0.81 -7.06
C ALA A 369 19.39 0.00 -5.90
N THR A 370 20.10 -0.15 -4.78
CA THR A 370 19.58 -0.83 -3.59
C THR A 370 18.44 -0.04 -2.96
N ASN A 371 18.62 1.28 -2.78
CA ASN A 371 17.59 2.18 -2.24
C ASN A 371 16.37 2.27 -3.16
N LEU A 372 16.59 2.31 -4.47
CA LEU A 372 15.54 2.32 -5.49
C LEU A 372 14.76 1.00 -5.49
N ALA A 373 15.43 -0.15 -5.40
CA ALA A 373 14.78 -1.45 -5.33
C ALA A 373 13.84 -1.58 -4.12
N ILE A 374 14.22 -1.04 -2.95
CA ILE A 374 13.38 -1.04 -1.75
C ILE A 374 12.06 -0.29 -1.98
N VAL A 375 12.12 0.86 -2.66
CA VAL A 375 10.92 1.68 -2.89
C VAL A 375 10.08 1.19 -4.06
N TRP A 376 10.68 0.51 -5.05
CA TRP A 376 10.02 0.08 -6.28
C TRP A 376 9.48 -1.33 -6.26
N ALA A 377 10.18 -2.29 -5.63
CA ALA A 377 9.77 -3.69 -5.55
C ALA A 377 8.29 -3.87 -5.15
N PRO A 378 7.74 -3.17 -4.13
CA PRO A 378 6.35 -3.33 -3.73
C PRO A 378 5.31 -2.79 -4.72
N ASN A 379 5.72 -2.04 -5.74
CA ASN A 379 4.80 -1.48 -6.74
C ASN A 379 4.75 -2.32 -8.03
N VAL A 380 5.59 -3.35 -8.15
CA VAL A 380 5.70 -4.17 -9.36
C VAL A 380 5.31 -5.63 -9.13
N VAL A 381 4.95 -6.02 -7.90
CA VAL A 381 4.43 -7.35 -7.53
C VAL A 381 3.10 -7.24 -6.82
N ARG A 382 2.22 -8.23 -7.04
CA ARG A 382 0.96 -8.38 -6.31
C ARG A 382 0.40 -9.80 -6.50
N SER A 383 -0.04 -10.41 -5.42
CA SER A 383 -0.76 -11.69 -5.42
C SER A 383 -1.92 -11.67 -4.43
N ASP A 384 -2.69 -12.75 -4.40
CA ASP A 384 -3.73 -12.95 -3.39
C ASP A 384 -3.16 -13.27 -1.99
N ASN A 385 -1.83 -13.46 -1.89
CA ASN A 385 -1.13 -13.75 -0.65
C ASN A 385 -0.04 -12.69 -0.35
N PRO A 386 -0.36 -11.67 0.45
CA PRO A 386 0.58 -10.61 0.80
C PRO A 386 1.86 -11.09 1.49
N ALA A 387 1.86 -12.26 2.13
CA ALA A 387 3.08 -12.82 2.71
C ALA A 387 4.06 -13.31 1.64
N LEU A 388 3.55 -13.83 0.52
CA LEU A 388 4.38 -14.16 -0.65
C LEU A 388 4.93 -12.88 -1.29
N ASP A 389 4.09 -11.87 -1.50
CA ASP A 389 4.54 -10.58 -2.06
C ASP A 389 5.63 -9.94 -1.19
N PHE A 390 5.46 -9.99 0.14
CA PHE A 390 6.49 -9.52 1.07
C PHE A 390 7.78 -10.34 0.95
N ALA A 391 7.68 -11.67 0.87
CA ALA A 391 8.86 -12.53 0.69
C ALA A 391 9.59 -12.22 -0.62
N MET A 392 8.87 -11.86 -1.70
CA MET A 392 9.49 -11.42 -2.95
C MET A 392 10.29 -10.11 -2.78
N CYS A 393 9.81 -9.18 -1.95
CA CYS A 393 10.47 -7.89 -1.70
C CYS A 393 11.55 -7.94 -0.62
N ALA A 394 11.48 -8.89 0.32
CA ALA A 394 12.34 -8.97 1.49
C ALA A 394 13.57 -9.87 1.26
N GLY A 395 14.63 -9.65 2.04
CA GLY A 395 15.73 -10.61 2.15
C GLY A 395 16.80 -10.58 1.06
N GLY A 396 16.81 -9.56 0.19
CA GLY A 396 17.87 -9.38 -0.81
C GLY A 396 17.84 -10.37 -1.99
N GLY A 397 16.84 -11.25 -2.04
CA GLY A 397 16.54 -12.14 -3.17
C GLY A 397 15.25 -11.74 -3.90
N GLY A 398 14.79 -12.59 -4.82
CA GLY A 398 13.50 -12.42 -5.50
C GLY A 398 13.39 -11.14 -6.33
N VAL A 399 12.28 -10.40 -6.17
CA VAL A 399 12.02 -9.19 -6.97
C VAL A 399 12.91 -8.01 -6.54
N GLY A 400 13.33 -7.97 -5.27
CA GLY A 400 14.28 -6.97 -4.81
C GLY A 400 15.64 -7.09 -5.53
N ALA A 401 16.13 -8.32 -5.68
CA ALA A 401 17.34 -8.60 -6.46
C ALA A 401 17.15 -8.29 -7.94
N LEU A 402 16.01 -8.69 -8.52
CA LEU A 402 15.66 -8.36 -9.91
C LEU A 402 15.74 -6.86 -10.17
N VAL A 403 15.03 -6.07 -9.36
CA VAL A 403 14.97 -4.62 -9.55
C VAL A 403 16.34 -3.99 -9.32
N LYS A 404 17.08 -4.41 -8.30
CA LYS A 404 18.44 -3.90 -8.07
C LYS A 404 19.35 -4.17 -9.26
N THR A 405 19.47 -5.42 -9.69
CA THR A 405 20.36 -5.81 -10.79
C THR A 405 19.92 -5.18 -12.10
N GLY A 406 18.61 -5.14 -12.37
CA GLY A 406 18.07 -4.49 -13.56
C GLY A 406 18.41 -3.01 -13.64
N ILE A 407 18.57 -2.31 -12.51
CA ILE A 407 19.02 -0.91 -12.46
C ILE A 407 20.53 -0.80 -12.63
N GLU A 408 21.32 -1.61 -11.91
CA GLU A 408 22.80 -1.56 -11.93
C GLU A 408 23.38 -1.98 -13.29
N LYS A 409 22.68 -2.86 -14.01
CA LYS A 409 23.13 -3.46 -15.27
C LYS A 409 22.31 -3.00 -16.47
N TRP A 410 21.58 -1.90 -16.33
CA TRP A 410 20.87 -1.32 -17.47
C TRP A 410 21.85 -0.64 -18.43
N PRO A 411 21.69 -0.78 -19.76
CA PRO A 411 20.75 -1.67 -20.43
C PRO A 411 21.16 -3.15 -20.28
N LEU A 412 20.17 -4.01 -20.09
CA LEU A 412 20.42 -5.45 -19.90
C LEU A 412 20.94 -6.13 -21.19
N PRO A 413 21.76 -7.19 -21.08
CA PRO A 413 22.28 -7.92 -22.23
C PRO A 413 21.16 -8.41 -23.16
N GLY A 414 21.28 -8.13 -24.46
CA GLY A 414 20.26 -8.48 -25.45
C GLY A 414 18.99 -7.60 -25.43
N ILE A 415 18.88 -6.68 -24.47
CA ILE A 415 17.81 -5.70 -24.32
C ILE A 415 18.41 -4.28 -24.53
N ALA A 416 19.02 -3.99 -25.69
CA ALA A 416 19.27 -2.62 -26.25
C ALA A 416 20.06 -2.73 -27.58
N ALA A 417 19.83 -1.93 -28.65
CA ALA A 417 19.62 -0.48 -28.68
C ALA A 417 18.48 0.02 -29.61
N ALA A 418 17.87 -0.84 -30.43
CA ALA A 418 16.84 -0.40 -31.38
C ALA A 418 15.49 -0.06 -30.69
N TYR A 419 15.02 -0.94 -29.79
CA TYR A 419 13.72 -0.78 -29.12
C TYR A 419 13.68 0.37 -28.11
N VAL A 420 14.80 0.63 -27.40
CA VAL A 420 14.88 1.71 -26.40
C VAL A 420 14.89 3.07 -27.08
N LYS A 421 15.61 3.21 -28.20
CA LYS A 421 15.69 4.48 -28.93
C LYS A 421 14.34 4.89 -29.52
N ASP A 422 13.61 3.97 -30.16
CA ASP A 422 12.29 4.27 -30.74
C ASP A 422 11.26 4.63 -29.66
N LEU A 423 11.36 4.03 -28.46
CA LEU A 423 10.47 4.31 -27.33
C LEU A 423 10.82 5.63 -26.61
N VAL A 424 12.11 5.93 -26.44
CA VAL A 424 12.59 7.18 -25.85
C VAL A 424 12.34 8.37 -26.78
N ASP A 425 12.52 8.18 -28.10
CA ASP A 425 12.22 9.18 -29.13
C ASP A 425 10.70 9.46 -29.25
N ALA A 426 9.85 8.50 -28.87
CA ALA A 426 8.39 8.67 -28.80
C ALA A 426 7.92 9.36 -27.51
N VAL A 427 8.76 9.45 -26.48
CA VAL A 427 8.47 10.10 -25.18
C VAL A 427 9.06 11.51 -25.09
N THR A 428 10.07 11.82 -25.91
CA THR A 428 10.73 13.14 -25.97
C THR A 428 10.23 14.05 -27.10
N LYS A 429 9.32 13.58 -27.96
CA LYS A 429 8.56 14.39 -28.92
C LYS A 429 7.16 14.66 -28.41
#